data_AF-A0AAX3VQB8-F1
#
_entry.id   AF-A0AAX3VQB8-F1
#
_cell.length_a   1.000
_cell.length_b   1.000
_cell.length_c   1.000
_cell.angle_alpha   90.00
_cell.angle_beta   90.00
_cell.angle_gamma   90.00
#
_symmetry.space_group_name_H-M   'P 1'
#
loop_
_entity.id
_entity.type
_entity.pdbx_description
1 polymer ?
#
loop_
_entity_poly.entity_id
_entity_poly.type
_entity_poly.pdbx_seq_one_letter_code
_entity_poly.pdbx_strand_id
1 'polypeptide(L)'
;MTNKQADPSLEAQSSTSLSAFKLDPSTLLNLTKVQKTKKKSKAHRNAMKMREKMWPDLDEDTLWQRNLHDGYSSIPRTMSIMMNIIDDLAKRHTGKSVPAGKTYFGLWCRVWDENMLIIENEASYAVEAGYLGERNVSTWRKHMKTLHELGFIDVKGGAYGPYNFILLLNPYLIMKKLENKISPQSFSLLLQRAIEIGADKDLTDK
;
A
#
# COMPACT_ATOMS: atom_id res chain seq x y z
N MET A 1 -26.46 27.16 69.77
CA MET A 1 -25.57 26.49 68.80
C MET A 1 -26.46 25.59 67.93
N THR A 2 -27.17 26.19 66.97
CA THR A 2 -26.88 26.20 65.52
C THR A 2 -27.09 24.85 64.81
N ASN A 3 -28.35 24.67 64.40
CA ASN A 3 -28.86 24.26 63.08
C ASN A 3 -28.12 23.20 62.26
N LYS A 4 -28.86 22.16 61.86
CA LYS A 4 -28.96 21.77 60.44
C LYS A 4 -30.28 21.05 60.15
N GLN A 5 -31.12 21.74 59.40
CA GLN A 5 -32.38 21.31 58.81
C GLN A 5 -32.10 20.80 57.39
N ALA A 6 -32.87 19.82 56.93
CA ALA A 6 -32.84 19.29 55.57
C ALA A 6 -33.53 20.23 54.56
N ASP A 7 -33.07 20.25 53.30
CA ASP A 7 -33.93 20.04 52.12
C ASP A 7 -33.09 19.78 50.84
N PRO A 8 -33.63 19.08 49.83
CA PRO A 8 -32.96 18.59 48.63
C PRO A 8 -33.10 19.55 47.43
N SER A 9 -32.58 19.10 46.29
CA SER A 9 -32.88 19.53 44.91
C SER A 9 -31.92 20.50 44.19
N LEU A 10 -31.68 20.14 42.93
CA LEU A 10 -31.19 20.89 41.76
C LEU A 10 -29.68 21.17 41.55
N GLU A 11 -29.14 20.41 40.59
CA GLU A 11 -28.54 20.87 39.31
C GLU A 11 -27.23 21.69 39.24
N ALA A 12 -26.45 21.30 38.21
CA ALA A 12 -25.26 21.94 37.61
C ALA A 12 -23.97 21.86 38.45
N GLN A 13 -22.85 21.32 37.95
CA GLN A 13 -21.99 21.84 36.87
C GLN A 13 -21.01 20.72 36.45
N SER A 14 -21.08 20.19 35.23
CA SER A 14 -20.37 20.61 33.99
C SER A 14 -18.87 20.29 33.93
N SER A 15 -18.57 19.17 33.25
CA SER A 15 -17.50 18.96 32.26
C SER A 15 -16.13 19.60 32.49
N THR A 16 -15.17 18.77 32.90
CA THR A 16 -13.73 18.99 32.74
C THR A 16 -13.39 19.17 31.26
N SER A 17 -13.13 20.41 30.83
CA SER A 17 -12.70 20.71 29.46
C SER A 17 -11.27 20.21 29.23
N LEU A 18 -11.10 19.25 28.32
CA LEU A 18 -9.80 18.95 27.73
C LEU A 18 -9.34 20.18 26.93
N SER A 19 -8.31 20.86 27.43
CA SER A 19 -7.63 21.92 26.70
C SER A 19 -7.00 21.32 25.44
N ALA A 20 -7.56 21.63 24.28
CA ALA A 20 -7.01 21.25 22.99
C ALA A 20 -5.59 21.83 22.85
N PHE A 21 -4.61 20.95 22.63
CA PHE A 21 -3.27 21.31 22.19
C PHE A 21 -3.40 22.04 20.85
N LYS A 22 -3.30 23.37 20.85
CA LYS A 22 -3.21 24.16 19.61
C LYS A 22 -1.80 23.97 19.04
N LEU A 23 -1.67 23.13 18.03
CA LEU A 23 -0.50 23.12 17.16
C LEU A 23 -0.44 24.46 16.42
N ASP A 24 0.65 25.21 16.62
CA ASP A 24 0.92 26.44 15.89
C ASP A 24 1.21 26.10 14.41
N PRO A 25 0.39 26.58 13.45
CA PRO A 25 0.58 26.31 12.01
C PRO A 25 1.92 26.81 11.47
N SER A 26 2.57 27.75 12.14
CA SER A 26 3.84 28.33 11.71
C SER A 26 5.03 27.36 11.85
N THR A 27 4.89 26.34 12.71
CA THR A 27 5.92 25.30 12.92
C THR A 27 6.03 24.31 11.74
N LEU A 28 5.01 24.23 10.88
CA LEU A 28 4.98 23.32 9.71
C LEU A 28 5.69 23.88 8.46
N LEU A 29 6.26 25.10 8.54
CA LEU A 29 6.68 25.86 7.36
C LEU A 29 8.19 25.97 7.12
N ASN A 30 9.03 25.22 7.84
CA ASN A 30 10.47 25.16 7.59
C ASN A 30 10.91 23.88 6.88
N LEU A 31 10.36 23.67 5.68
CA LEU A 31 10.94 22.75 4.70
C LEU A 31 11.74 23.57 3.67
N THR A 32 13.02 23.24 3.57
CA THR A 32 14.08 23.94 2.84
C THR A 32 13.68 24.28 1.41
N LYS A 33 13.95 25.53 0.98
CA LYS A 33 13.60 26.15 -0.33
C LYS A 33 13.92 25.32 -1.59
N VAL A 34 14.75 24.27 -1.49
CA VAL A 34 15.20 23.43 -2.62
C VAL A 34 14.13 22.42 -3.08
N GLN A 35 13.18 22.02 -2.23
CA GLN A 35 12.13 21.06 -2.61
C GLN A 35 10.89 21.70 -3.27
N LYS A 36 10.78 23.04 -3.30
CA LYS A 36 9.52 23.76 -3.54
C LYS A 36 9.16 24.08 -5.00
N THR A 37 9.90 23.64 -6.03
CA THR A 37 9.56 24.03 -7.42
C THR A 37 9.82 22.94 -8.47
N LYS A 38 9.13 21.80 -8.38
CA LYS A 38 8.66 21.15 -9.63
C LYS A 38 7.33 21.80 -9.99
N LYS A 39 7.32 22.63 -11.04
CA LYS A 39 6.09 23.26 -11.57
C LYS A 39 5.07 22.14 -11.85
N LYS A 40 3.93 22.16 -11.14
CA LYS A 40 2.84 21.20 -11.34
C LYS A 40 2.50 21.11 -12.83
N SER A 41 2.44 19.89 -13.37
CA SER A 41 2.24 19.67 -14.80
C SER A 41 0.92 20.30 -15.29
N LYS A 42 0.82 20.60 -16.60
CA LYS A 42 -0.44 21.07 -17.19
C LYS A 42 -1.58 20.09 -16.93
N ALA A 43 -1.32 18.79 -17.04
CA ALA A 43 -2.29 17.74 -16.74
C ALA A 43 -2.80 17.80 -15.30
N HIS A 44 -1.90 17.93 -14.31
CA HIS A 44 -2.29 18.07 -12.90
C HIS A 44 -3.18 19.30 -12.67
N ARG A 45 -2.80 20.45 -13.23
CA ARG A 45 -3.60 21.69 -13.09
C ARG A 45 -4.99 21.54 -13.72
N ASN A 46 -5.08 20.91 -14.89
CA ASN A 46 -6.36 20.66 -15.56
C ASN A 46 -7.24 19.70 -14.74
N ALA A 47 -6.65 18.65 -14.15
CA ALA A 47 -7.37 17.72 -13.28
C ALA A 47 -7.93 18.42 -12.03
N MET A 48 -7.14 19.28 -11.37
CA MET A 48 -7.62 20.03 -10.19
C MET A 48 -8.77 20.98 -10.54
N LYS A 49 -8.68 21.72 -11.66
CA LYS A 49 -9.79 22.56 -12.15
C LYS A 49 -11.06 21.76 -12.41
N MET A 50 -10.91 20.56 -12.97
CA MET A 50 -12.06 19.68 -13.22
C MET A 50 -12.65 19.17 -11.91
N ARG A 51 -11.80 18.80 -10.94
CA ARG A 51 -12.25 18.37 -9.60
C ARG A 51 -13.02 19.47 -8.89
N GLU A 52 -12.49 20.69 -8.86
CA GLU A 52 -13.16 21.86 -8.27
C GLU A 52 -14.52 22.11 -8.92
N LYS A 53 -14.62 21.97 -10.25
CA LYS A 53 -15.89 22.14 -10.97
C LYS A 53 -16.90 21.02 -10.67
N MET A 54 -16.44 19.78 -10.55
CA MET A 54 -17.29 18.60 -10.34
C MET A 54 -17.71 18.42 -8.88
N TRP A 55 -16.86 18.81 -7.94
CA TRP A 55 -17.09 18.72 -6.49
C TRP A 55 -16.79 20.07 -5.84
N PRO A 56 -17.64 21.08 -6.05
CA PRO A 56 -17.41 22.44 -5.55
C PRO A 56 -17.43 22.52 -4.01
N ASP A 57 -18.23 21.67 -3.37
CA ASP A 57 -18.42 21.65 -1.92
C ASP A 57 -17.54 20.60 -1.21
N LEU A 58 -16.46 20.15 -1.86
CA LEU A 58 -15.57 19.14 -1.30
C LEU A 58 -14.78 19.71 -0.12
N ASP A 59 -15.05 19.17 1.07
CA ASP A 59 -14.21 19.38 2.23
C ASP A 59 -12.88 18.62 2.06
N GLU A 60 -11.77 19.34 1.91
CA GLU A 60 -10.45 18.73 1.70
C GLU A 60 -9.94 17.92 2.89
N ASP A 61 -10.45 18.19 4.09
CA ASP A 61 -10.07 17.47 5.31
C ASP A 61 -10.67 16.06 5.34
N THR A 62 -11.71 15.79 4.54
CA THR A 62 -12.25 14.43 4.36
C THR A 62 -11.36 13.54 3.49
N LEU A 63 -10.39 14.12 2.79
CA LEU A 63 -9.53 13.40 1.86
C LEU A 63 -8.32 12.84 2.58
N TRP A 64 -8.10 11.54 2.43
CA TRP A 64 -6.85 10.94 2.84
C TRP A 64 -5.75 11.34 1.83
N GLN A 65 -4.92 12.32 2.21
CA GLN A 65 -3.81 12.83 1.41
C GLN A 65 -2.45 12.40 1.98
N ARG A 66 -1.58 11.81 1.14
CA ARG A 66 -0.22 11.33 1.52
C ARG A 66 0.68 12.40 2.16
N ASN A 67 0.50 13.67 1.82
CA ASN A 67 1.34 14.74 2.36
C ASN A 67 0.83 15.28 3.72
N LEU A 68 -0.40 14.91 4.11
CA LEU A 68 -1.06 15.40 5.34
C LEU A 68 -1.33 14.28 6.34
N HIS A 69 -1.43 13.04 5.87
CA HIS A 69 -1.78 11.89 6.68
C HIS A 69 -0.75 10.77 6.55
N ASP A 70 -0.62 9.99 7.61
CA ASP A 70 0.24 8.81 7.66
C ASP A 70 -0.50 7.55 7.16
N GLY A 71 0.24 6.43 7.07
CA GLY A 71 -0.33 5.12 6.71
C GLY A 71 -0.30 4.78 5.22
N TYR A 72 0.59 5.43 4.44
CA TYR A 72 0.78 5.13 3.02
C TYR A 72 1.99 4.22 2.80
N SER A 73 1.83 3.23 1.92
CA SER A 73 2.95 2.50 1.33
C SER A 73 3.31 3.05 -0.06
N SER A 74 4.59 2.98 -0.41
CA SER A 74 5.12 3.32 -1.73
C SER A 74 5.13 2.06 -2.60
N ILE A 75 4.12 1.94 -3.47
CA ILE A 75 3.97 0.79 -4.36
C ILE A 75 4.09 1.19 -5.84
N PRO A 76 4.57 0.29 -6.74
CA PRO A 76 4.56 0.51 -8.17
C PRO A 76 3.16 0.87 -8.71
N ARG A 77 3.06 1.92 -9.52
CA ARG A 77 1.78 2.37 -10.10
C ARG A 77 1.15 1.37 -11.09
N THR A 78 1.93 0.39 -11.54
CA THR A 78 1.47 -0.73 -12.38
C THR A 78 1.11 -1.98 -11.58
N MET A 79 1.08 -1.92 -10.23
CA MET A 79 0.89 -3.10 -9.38
C MET A 79 -0.39 -3.88 -9.74
N SER A 80 -1.49 -3.20 -10.05
CA SER A 80 -2.74 -3.85 -10.47
C SER A 80 -2.58 -4.70 -11.74
N ILE A 81 -1.82 -4.22 -12.73
CA ILE A 81 -1.51 -4.97 -13.95
C ILE A 81 -0.58 -6.15 -13.62
N MET A 82 0.43 -5.90 -12.78
CA MET A 82 1.38 -6.94 -12.35
C MET A 82 0.67 -8.08 -11.63
N MET A 83 -0.30 -7.79 -10.75
CA MET A 83 -1.08 -8.80 -10.04
C MET A 83 -1.80 -9.75 -10.99
N ASN A 84 -2.46 -9.21 -12.02
CA ASN A 84 -3.15 -10.03 -13.03
C ASN A 84 -2.16 -10.93 -13.79
N ILE A 85 -1.00 -10.38 -14.17
CA ILE A 85 0.04 -11.15 -14.85
C ILE A 85 0.59 -12.24 -13.93
N ILE A 86 0.82 -11.94 -12.64
CA ILE A 86 1.28 -12.92 -11.64
C ILE A 86 0.27 -14.06 -11.52
N ASP A 87 -1.03 -13.77 -11.47
CA ASP A 87 -2.08 -14.80 -11.36
C ASP A 87 -2.11 -15.72 -12.59
N ASP A 88 -1.96 -15.15 -13.79
CA ASP A 88 -1.86 -15.90 -15.03
C ASP A 88 -0.59 -16.78 -15.08
N LEU A 89 0.55 -16.21 -14.69
CA LEU A 89 1.82 -16.94 -14.60
C LEU A 89 1.76 -18.06 -13.58
N ALA A 90 1.18 -17.81 -12.40
CA ALA A 90 0.97 -18.79 -11.35
C ALA A 90 0.10 -19.95 -11.82
N LYS A 91 -0.96 -19.66 -12.59
CA LYS A 91 -1.81 -20.69 -13.20
C LYS A 91 -1.04 -21.54 -14.21
N ARG A 92 -0.23 -20.93 -15.07
CA ARG A 92 0.61 -21.65 -16.05
C ARG A 92 1.69 -22.50 -15.36
N HIS A 93 2.30 -21.98 -14.30
CA HIS A 93 3.36 -22.65 -13.55
C HIS A 93 2.87 -23.84 -12.73
N THR A 94 1.72 -23.69 -12.05
CA THR A 94 1.20 -24.71 -11.13
C THR A 94 0.14 -25.63 -11.74
N GLY A 95 -0.40 -25.28 -12.92
CA GLY A 95 -1.55 -25.94 -13.55
C GLY A 95 -2.88 -25.70 -12.81
N LYS A 96 -2.92 -24.85 -11.78
CA LYS A 96 -4.09 -24.60 -10.93
C LYS A 96 -4.31 -23.10 -10.75
N SER A 97 -5.54 -22.68 -10.47
CA SER A 97 -5.79 -21.28 -10.13
C SER A 97 -5.15 -20.96 -8.77
N VAL A 98 -4.07 -20.18 -8.80
CA VAL A 98 -3.33 -19.73 -7.61
C VAL A 98 -3.23 -18.20 -7.70
N PRO A 99 -4.17 -17.44 -7.12
CA PRO A 99 -4.16 -15.99 -7.20
C PRO A 99 -3.09 -15.40 -6.27
N ALA A 100 -1.82 -15.49 -6.68
CA ALA A 100 -0.64 -15.07 -5.93
C ALA A 100 -0.41 -13.55 -5.97
N GLY A 101 -1.01 -12.83 -6.92
CA GLY A 101 -0.93 -11.38 -7.06
C GLY A 101 -1.40 -10.64 -5.82
N LYS A 102 -2.51 -11.06 -5.20
CA LYS A 102 -2.98 -10.43 -3.95
C LYS A 102 -2.06 -10.68 -2.75
N THR A 103 -1.39 -11.83 -2.69
CA THR A 103 -0.34 -12.08 -1.68
C THR A 103 0.82 -11.12 -1.91
N TYR A 104 1.27 -10.97 -3.15
CA TYR A 104 2.35 -10.06 -3.50
C TYR A 104 2.01 -8.61 -3.18
N PHE A 105 0.78 -8.17 -3.47
CA PHE A 105 0.27 -6.85 -3.09
C PHE A 105 0.31 -6.64 -1.57
N GLY A 106 -0.13 -7.62 -0.78
CA GLY A 106 -0.06 -7.56 0.69
C GLY A 106 1.37 -7.38 1.21
N LEU A 107 2.37 -8.02 0.59
CA LEU A 107 3.78 -7.81 0.92
C LEU A 107 4.22 -6.37 0.62
N TRP A 108 3.86 -5.84 -0.56
CA TRP A 108 4.17 -4.45 -0.95
C TRP A 108 3.54 -3.41 -0.02
N CYS A 109 2.36 -3.69 0.55
CA CYS A 109 1.75 -2.79 1.54
C CYS A 109 2.55 -2.68 2.85
N ARG A 110 3.42 -3.66 3.16
CA ARG A 110 4.22 -3.70 4.39
C ARG A 110 5.69 -3.35 4.20
N VAL A 111 6.17 -3.38 2.97
CA VAL A 111 7.60 -3.17 2.68
C VAL A 111 7.93 -1.68 2.69
N TRP A 112 9.13 -1.37 3.17
CA TRP A 112 9.74 -0.05 3.11
C TRP A 112 10.87 -0.03 2.07
N ASP A 113 11.74 0.98 2.13
CA ASP A 113 12.76 1.23 1.12
C ASP A 113 13.86 0.15 1.08
N GLU A 114 14.01 -0.65 2.14
CA GLU A 114 14.95 -1.77 2.22
C GLU A 114 14.53 -2.97 1.36
N ASN A 115 13.30 -2.97 0.83
CA ASN A 115 12.72 -4.07 0.03
C ASN A 115 12.73 -5.43 0.75
N MET A 116 12.80 -5.43 2.08
CA MET A 116 12.88 -6.65 2.90
C MET A 116 11.80 -6.65 3.97
N LEU A 117 11.24 -7.83 4.25
CA LEU A 117 10.27 -8.07 5.30
C LEU A 117 10.81 -9.09 6.30
N ILE A 118 10.52 -8.85 7.57
CA ILE A 118 10.70 -9.82 8.66
C ILE A 118 9.29 -10.26 9.10
N ILE A 119 8.98 -11.54 8.91
CA ILE A 119 7.68 -12.13 9.23
C ILE A 119 7.82 -12.99 10.46
N GLU A 120 7.25 -12.52 11.57
CA GLU A 120 7.18 -13.27 12.82
C GLU A 120 5.87 -14.07 12.95
N ASN A 121 4.81 -13.59 12.31
CA ASN A 121 3.49 -14.21 12.32
C ASN A 121 2.89 -14.27 10.91
N GLU A 122 3.01 -15.43 10.27
CA GLU A 122 2.46 -15.66 8.93
C GLU A 122 0.92 -15.56 8.88
N ALA A 123 0.22 -15.79 10.00
CA ALA A 123 -1.24 -15.72 10.04
C ALA A 123 -1.76 -14.30 9.80
N SER A 124 -1.07 -13.27 10.31
CA SER A 124 -1.43 -11.87 10.05
C SER A 124 -1.32 -11.53 8.56
N TYR A 125 -0.25 -11.97 7.90
CA TYR A 125 -0.07 -11.76 6.46
C TYR A 125 -1.09 -12.53 5.62
N ALA A 126 -1.46 -13.74 6.05
CA ALA A 126 -2.51 -14.52 5.38
C ALA A 126 -3.87 -13.81 5.43
N VAL A 127 -4.25 -13.29 6.61
CA VAL A 127 -5.50 -12.56 6.79
C VAL A 127 -5.52 -11.26 5.98
N GLU A 128 -4.43 -10.50 5.98
CA GLU A 128 -4.32 -9.25 5.21
C GLU A 128 -4.36 -9.45 3.70
N ALA A 129 -3.81 -10.57 3.21
CA ALA A 129 -3.99 -10.99 1.81
C ALA A 129 -5.41 -11.51 1.52
N GLY A 130 -6.32 -11.47 2.50
CA GLY A 130 -7.71 -11.88 2.38
C GLY A 130 -7.90 -13.40 2.35
N TYR A 131 -7.02 -14.18 2.99
CA TYR A 131 -7.25 -15.61 3.23
C TYR A 131 -7.87 -15.79 4.61
N LEU A 132 -9.12 -16.23 4.62
CA LEU A 132 -9.89 -16.47 5.84
C LEU A 132 -10.08 -17.98 6.07
N GLY A 133 -10.33 -18.36 7.32
CA GLY A 133 -10.61 -19.76 7.71
C GLY A 133 -9.38 -20.60 8.05
N GLU A 134 -9.61 -21.86 8.39
CA GLU A 134 -8.62 -22.78 8.98
C GLU A 134 -7.39 -23.05 8.11
N ARG A 135 -7.54 -22.90 6.78
CA ARG A 135 -6.48 -23.15 5.80
C ARG A 135 -5.79 -21.88 5.31
N ASN A 136 -6.00 -20.74 5.98
CA ASN A 136 -5.47 -19.44 5.56
C ASN A 136 -3.94 -19.46 5.36
N VAL A 137 -3.17 -19.85 6.39
CA VAL A 137 -1.70 -19.88 6.34
C VAL A 137 -1.22 -20.89 5.30
N SER A 138 -1.85 -22.07 5.23
CA SER A 138 -1.48 -23.08 4.24
C SER A 138 -1.69 -22.60 2.79
N THR A 139 -2.76 -21.83 2.55
CA THR A 139 -3.05 -21.22 1.24
C THR A 139 -2.04 -20.12 0.95
N TRP A 140 -1.82 -19.22 1.91
CA TRP A 140 -0.84 -18.15 1.80
C TRP A 140 0.57 -18.69 1.48
N ARG A 141 1.03 -19.72 2.19
CA ARG A 141 2.32 -20.40 1.93
C ARG A 141 2.44 -20.97 0.52
N LYS A 142 1.36 -21.51 -0.07
CA LYS A 142 1.36 -21.99 -1.47
C LYS A 142 1.58 -20.83 -2.46
N HIS A 143 1.00 -19.68 -2.16
CA HIS A 143 1.14 -18.49 -3.00
C HIS A 143 2.54 -17.88 -2.84
N MET A 144 3.06 -17.79 -1.62
CA MET A 144 4.45 -17.42 -1.35
C MET A 144 5.44 -18.31 -2.09
N LYS A 145 5.23 -19.64 -2.04
CA LYS A 145 6.04 -20.60 -2.81
C LYS A 145 6.00 -20.28 -4.31
N THR A 146 4.81 -20.00 -4.85
CA THR A 146 4.66 -19.67 -6.28
C THR A 146 5.37 -18.36 -6.64
N LEU A 147 5.27 -17.32 -5.80
CA LEU A 147 5.99 -16.06 -5.98
C LEU A 147 7.50 -16.26 -5.96
N HIS A 148 8.00 -17.12 -5.06
CA HIS A 148 9.42 -17.45 -4.97
C HIS A 148 9.91 -18.21 -6.21
N GLU A 149 9.17 -19.23 -6.65
CA GLU A 149 9.52 -20.03 -7.84
C GLU A 149 9.46 -19.22 -9.14
N LEU A 150 8.55 -18.25 -9.23
CA LEU A 150 8.50 -17.29 -10.34
C LEU A 150 9.61 -16.22 -10.24
N GLY A 151 10.26 -16.07 -9.08
CA GLY A 151 11.36 -15.15 -8.86
C GLY A 151 10.94 -13.72 -8.47
N PHE A 152 9.69 -13.49 -8.07
CA PHE A 152 9.25 -12.18 -7.56
C PHE A 152 9.76 -11.88 -6.14
N ILE A 153 10.06 -12.94 -5.38
CA ILE A 153 10.60 -12.84 -4.02
C ILE A 153 11.75 -13.84 -3.82
N ASP A 154 12.72 -13.47 -2.99
CA ASP A 154 13.64 -14.44 -2.36
C ASP A 154 13.22 -14.66 -0.91
N VAL A 155 13.47 -15.86 -0.40
CA VAL A 155 12.99 -16.31 0.90
C VAL A 155 14.13 -16.97 1.67
N LYS A 156 14.30 -16.57 2.93
CA LYS A 156 15.13 -17.28 3.91
C LYS A 156 14.30 -17.64 5.14
N GLY A 157 14.47 -18.87 5.61
CA GLY A 157 13.90 -19.33 6.87
C GLY A 157 14.61 -18.70 8.07
N GLY A 158 13.95 -18.78 9.23
CA GLY A 158 14.50 -18.33 10.51
C GLY A 158 13.71 -18.90 11.69
N ALA A 159 13.85 -18.28 12.86
CA ALA A 159 13.22 -18.73 14.10
C ALA A 159 11.68 -18.79 14.00
N TYR A 160 11.09 -17.95 13.16
CA TYR A 160 9.63 -17.84 13.00
C TYR A 160 9.05 -18.65 11.83
N GLY A 161 9.87 -19.48 11.17
CA GLY A 161 9.42 -20.38 10.12
C GLY A 161 10.12 -20.19 8.77
N PRO A 162 9.63 -20.87 7.70
CA PRO A 162 10.29 -20.89 6.40
C PRO A 162 10.24 -19.54 5.68
N TYR A 163 9.25 -18.69 6.00
CA TYR A 163 9.07 -17.37 5.40
C TYR A 163 9.45 -16.23 6.35
N ASN A 164 10.44 -16.43 7.23
CA ASN A 164 10.84 -15.42 8.22
C ASN A 164 11.42 -14.17 7.54
N PHE A 165 12.25 -14.32 6.50
CA PHE A 165 12.89 -13.22 5.81
C PHE A 165 12.53 -13.26 4.33
N ILE A 166 11.93 -12.17 3.84
CA ILE A 166 11.47 -12.06 2.45
C ILE A 166 12.14 -10.85 1.82
N LEU A 167 12.76 -11.04 0.66
CA LEU A 167 13.27 -9.96 -0.17
C LEU A 167 12.35 -9.77 -1.38
N LEU A 168 11.87 -8.56 -1.61
CA LEU A 168 11.08 -8.20 -2.77
C LEU A 168 12.03 -7.79 -3.90
N LEU A 169 11.97 -8.52 -5.00
CA LEU A 169 12.79 -8.24 -6.18
C LEU A 169 12.08 -7.26 -7.10
N ASN A 170 12.85 -6.49 -7.89
CA ASN A 170 12.30 -5.52 -8.84
C ASN A 170 11.33 -6.25 -9.81
N PRO A 171 10.02 -5.97 -9.74
CA PRO A 171 9.04 -6.72 -10.50
C PRO A 171 9.19 -6.52 -12.02
N TYR A 172 9.69 -5.36 -12.49
CA TYR A 172 9.86 -5.14 -13.92
C TYR A 172 10.94 -6.04 -14.52
N LEU A 173 12.07 -6.20 -13.83
CA LEU A 173 13.13 -7.11 -14.28
C LEU A 173 12.63 -8.56 -14.35
N ILE A 174 11.83 -8.99 -13.38
CA ILE A 174 11.23 -10.32 -13.38
C ILE A 174 10.21 -10.47 -14.51
N MET A 175 9.35 -9.47 -14.73
CA MET A 175 8.40 -9.47 -15.84
C MET A 175 9.09 -9.54 -17.19
N LYS A 176 10.18 -8.80 -17.39
CA LYS A 176 10.99 -8.85 -18.61
C LYS A 176 11.63 -10.23 -18.79
N LYS A 177 12.21 -10.81 -17.74
CA LYS A 177 12.76 -12.17 -17.77
C LYS A 177 11.71 -13.23 -18.12
N LEU A 178 10.45 -13.01 -17.73
CA LEU A 178 9.33 -13.92 -17.97
C LEU A 178 8.48 -13.51 -19.19
N GLU A 179 8.93 -12.56 -20.02
CA GLU A 179 8.15 -12.00 -21.13
C GLU A 179 7.58 -13.10 -22.05
N ASN A 180 8.40 -14.10 -22.40
CA ASN A 180 7.98 -15.23 -23.24
C ASN A 180 6.91 -16.14 -22.60
N LYS A 181 6.66 -16.03 -21.30
CA LYS A 181 5.62 -16.76 -20.58
C LYS A 181 4.36 -15.92 -20.33
N ILE A 182 4.43 -14.60 -20.55
CA ILE A 182 3.32 -13.65 -20.42
C ILE A 182 2.57 -13.58 -21.76
N SER A 183 1.26 -13.32 -21.75
CA SER A 183 0.54 -13.08 -23.00
C SER A 183 1.03 -11.77 -23.65
N PRO A 184 1.17 -11.72 -24.99
CA PRO A 184 1.60 -10.49 -25.66
C PRO A 184 0.71 -9.28 -25.32
N GLN A 185 -0.59 -9.50 -25.16
CA GLN A 185 -1.56 -8.46 -24.81
C GLN A 185 -1.29 -7.91 -23.40
N SER A 186 -1.12 -8.77 -22.39
CA SER A 186 -0.88 -8.32 -21.02
C SER A 186 0.48 -7.65 -20.87
N PHE A 187 1.52 -8.15 -21.57
CA PHE A 187 2.83 -7.51 -21.57
C PHE A 187 2.80 -6.14 -22.25
N SER A 188 2.11 -6.02 -23.39
CA SER A 188 1.94 -4.74 -24.09
C SER A 188 1.21 -3.71 -23.21
N LEU A 189 0.17 -4.13 -22.48
CA LEU A 189 -0.54 -3.27 -21.53
C LEU A 189 0.37 -2.80 -20.39
N LEU A 190 1.18 -3.70 -19.83
CA LEU A 190 2.17 -3.35 -18.80
C LEU A 190 3.19 -2.34 -19.33
N LEU A 191 3.75 -2.59 -20.51
CA LEU A 191 4.75 -1.73 -21.14
C LEU A 191 4.17 -0.34 -21.46
N GLN A 192 2.99 -0.28 -22.07
CA GLN A 192 2.30 0.98 -22.35
C GLN A 192 2.12 1.79 -21.07
N ARG A 193 1.61 1.15 -20.00
CA ARG A 193 1.40 1.85 -18.72
C ARG A 193 2.72 2.28 -18.08
N ALA A 194 3.78 1.49 -18.22
CA ALA A 194 5.11 1.84 -17.72
C ALA A 194 5.67 3.06 -18.46
N ILE A 195 5.55 3.12 -19.80
CA ILE A 195 5.96 4.28 -20.61
C ILE A 195 5.20 5.54 -20.18
N GLU A 196 3.88 5.44 -20.01
CA GLU A 196 3.03 6.57 -19.59
C GLU A 196 3.47 7.21 -18.27
N ILE A 197 4.00 6.40 -17.34
CA ILE A 197 4.47 6.88 -16.03
C ILE A 197 5.99 7.09 -15.97
N GLY A 198 6.72 6.83 -17.06
CA GLY A 198 8.19 6.94 -17.16
C GLY A 198 8.96 5.86 -16.39
N ALA A 199 8.42 4.64 -16.32
CA ALA A 199 8.99 3.50 -15.60
C ALA A 199 9.35 2.31 -16.53
N ASP A 200 9.50 2.57 -17.83
CA ASP A 200 9.73 1.56 -18.87
C ASP A 200 11.17 1.07 -18.98
N LYS A 201 12.13 1.79 -18.38
CA LYS A 201 13.57 1.51 -18.48
C LYS A 201 13.97 0.07 -18.12
N ASP A 202 13.26 -0.57 -17.20
CA ASP A 202 13.54 -1.95 -16.76
C ASP A 202 12.76 -3.01 -17.56
N LEU A 203 11.89 -2.59 -18.49
CA LEU A 203 11.09 -3.43 -19.37
C LEU A 203 11.56 -3.39 -20.83
N THR A 204 12.32 -2.36 -21.20
CA THR A 204 12.87 -2.19 -22.54
C THR A 204 14.34 -2.63 -22.55
N ASP A 205 14.72 -3.33 -23.60
CA ASP A 205 16.13 -3.58 -23.87
C ASP A 205 16.76 -2.24 -24.29
N LYS A 206 17.89 -1.87 -23.67
CA LYS A 206 18.62 -0.64 -24.01
C LYS A 206 19.17 -0.66 -25.42
#